data_AF-A0A2I8DM73-F1
#
_entry.id   AF-A0A2I8DM73-F1
#
_cell.length_a   1.000
_cell.length_b   1.000
_cell.length_c   1.000
_cell.angle_alpha   90.00
_cell.angle_beta   90.00
_cell.angle_gamma   90.00
#
_symmetry.space_group_name_H-M   'P 1'
#
loop_
_entity.id
_entity.type
_entity.pdbx_description
1 polymer ?
#
loop_
_entity_poly.entity_id
_entity_poly.type
_entity_poly.pdbx_seq_one_letter_code
_entity_poly.pdbx_strand_id
1 'polypeptide(L)'
;MALQRNVQQQNDKSEHSIRRRVAYWKEHGVPEALSLVGSAQGIDWNRSIVVHLEVDFPGMPELFGTLVTQDQRFIAFEIASSDRIQVERWEDVTAAQDFNHHNRGTGLGWGALVLKVFQEMNA
;
A
#
# COMPACT_ATOMS: atom_id res chain seq x y z
N MET A 1 -17.43 -25.37 -13.51
CA MET A 1 -16.12 -25.38 -12.80
C MET A 1 -15.05 -24.45 -13.42
N ALA A 2 -15.37 -23.56 -14.36
CA ALA A 2 -14.38 -22.64 -14.98
C ALA A 2 -14.15 -21.32 -14.20
N LEU A 3 -15.18 -20.84 -13.48
CA LEU A 3 -15.14 -19.57 -12.76
C LEU A 3 -14.15 -19.55 -11.60
N GLN A 4 -14.02 -20.66 -10.87
CA GLN A 4 -13.14 -20.76 -9.69
C GLN A 4 -11.66 -20.68 -10.06
N ARG A 5 -11.25 -21.28 -11.19
CA ARG A 5 -9.87 -21.18 -11.70
C ARG A 5 -9.50 -19.75 -12.10
N ASN A 6 -10.44 -19.01 -12.69
CA ASN A 6 -10.22 -17.62 -13.10
C ASN A 6 -10.05 -16.69 -11.88
N VAL A 7 -10.89 -16.86 -10.86
CA VAL A 7 -10.78 -16.11 -9.58
C VAL A 7 -9.44 -16.35 -8.91
N GLN A 8 -8.96 -17.59 -8.86
CA GLN A 8 -7.67 -17.90 -8.26
C GLN A 8 -6.51 -17.28 -9.03
N GLN A 9 -6.54 -17.37 -10.37
CA GLN A 9 -5.54 -16.71 -11.23
C GLN A 9 -5.55 -15.18 -11.11
N GLN A 10 -6.72 -14.55 -10.88
CA GLN A 10 -6.82 -13.11 -10.64
C GLN A 10 -6.21 -12.74 -9.29
N ASN A 11 -6.47 -13.50 -8.23
CA ASN A 11 -5.85 -13.28 -6.93
C ASN A 11 -4.34 -13.46 -6.98
N ASP A 12 -3.86 -14.51 -7.65
CA ASP A 12 -2.42 -14.76 -7.78
C ASP A 12 -1.72 -13.61 -8.52
N LYS A 13 -2.35 -13.05 -9.56
CA LYS A 13 -1.81 -11.88 -10.28
C LYS A 13 -1.79 -10.62 -9.41
N SER A 14 -2.87 -10.37 -8.67
CA SER A 14 -2.98 -9.21 -7.76
C SER A 14 -1.95 -9.31 -6.64
N GLU A 15 -1.86 -10.47 -5.99
CA GLU A 15 -0.89 -10.77 -4.93
C GLU A 15 0.55 -10.60 -5.44
N HIS A 16 0.87 -11.17 -6.61
CA HIS A 16 2.21 -11.03 -7.21
C HIS A 16 2.55 -9.58 -7.57
N SER A 17 1.57 -8.79 -7.98
CA SER A 17 1.76 -7.35 -8.24
C SER A 17 2.05 -6.58 -6.94
N ILE A 18 1.26 -6.82 -5.90
CA ILE A 18 1.44 -6.21 -4.57
C ILE A 18 2.82 -6.59 -4.02
N ARG A 19 3.17 -7.87 -4.04
CA ARG A 19 4.46 -8.37 -3.56
C ARG A 19 5.64 -7.69 -4.26
N ARG A 20 5.59 -7.56 -5.58
CA ARG A 20 6.65 -6.87 -6.34
C ARG A 20 6.80 -5.41 -5.95
N ARG A 21 5.70 -4.68 -5.75
CA ARG A 21 5.73 -3.27 -5.32
C ARG A 21 6.30 -3.14 -3.91
N VAL A 22 5.83 -3.98 -2.99
CA VAL A 22 6.31 -4.01 -1.60
C VAL A 22 7.81 -4.31 -1.54
N ALA A 23 8.25 -5.34 -2.27
CA ALA A 23 9.67 -5.71 -2.34
C ALA A 23 10.52 -4.57 -2.91
N TYR A 24 10.06 -3.93 -3.99
CA TYR A 24 10.75 -2.79 -4.59
C TYR A 24 11.00 -1.67 -3.58
N TRP A 25 9.96 -1.25 -2.85
CA TRP A 25 10.09 -0.17 -1.86
C TRP A 25 10.87 -0.56 -0.61
N LYS A 26 10.82 -1.83 -0.19
CA LYS A 26 11.68 -2.32 0.90
C LYS A 26 13.16 -2.32 0.51
N GLU A 27 13.48 -2.66 -0.74
CA GLU A 27 14.87 -2.71 -1.24
C GLU A 27 15.43 -1.32 -1.56
N HIS A 28 14.66 -0.46 -2.22
CA HIS A 28 15.13 0.83 -2.73
C HIS A 28 14.89 2.00 -1.77
N GLY A 29 14.06 1.79 -0.74
CA GLY A 29 13.57 2.86 0.13
C GLY A 29 12.48 3.69 -0.53
N VAL A 30 11.69 4.38 0.30
CA VAL A 30 10.60 5.26 -0.15
C VAL A 30 11.12 6.68 -0.42
N PRO A 31 10.40 7.51 -1.21
CA PRO A 31 10.77 8.90 -1.41
C PRO A 31 10.99 9.65 -0.09
N GLU A 32 11.98 10.54 -0.05
CA GLU A 32 12.43 11.22 1.17
C GLU A 32 11.29 11.94 1.90
N ALA A 33 10.45 12.69 1.16
CA ALA A 33 9.32 13.41 1.75
C ALA A 33 8.33 12.46 2.45
N LEU A 34 8.04 11.29 1.87
CA LEU A 34 7.21 10.27 2.51
C LEU A 34 7.92 9.68 3.74
N SER A 35 9.22 9.38 3.64
CA SER A 35 10.02 8.85 4.75
C SER A 35 10.01 9.77 5.98
N LEU A 36 10.21 11.07 5.77
CA LEU A 36 10.22 12.09 6.81
C LEU A 36 8.84 12.26 7.46
N VAL A 37 7.79 12.42 6.65
CA VAL A 37 6.42 12.55 7.14
C VAL A 37 6.00 11.29 7.90
N GLY A 38 6.24 10.11 7.35
CA GLY A 38 5.87 8.86 8.01
C GLY A 38 6.61 8.66 9.33
N SER A 39 7.91 8.96 9.39
CA SER A 39 8.67 8.88 10.64
C SER A 39 8.11 9.83 11.71
N ALA A 40 7.73 11.05 11.32
CA ALA A 40 7.08 12.01 12.23
C ALA A 40 5.69 11.54 12.71
N GLN A 41 5.00 10.73 11.90
CA GLN A 41 3.71 10.12 12.23
C GLN A 41 3.85 8.77 12.97
N GLY A 42 5.07 8.35 13.31
CA GLY A 42 5.34 7.11 14.06
C GLY A 42 5.36 5.84 13.21
N ILE A 43 5.56 5.94 11.89
CA ILE A 43 5.73 4.79 11.01
C ILE A 43 7.09 4.13 11.27
N ASP A 44 7.06 2.83 11.59
CA ASP A 44 8.25 1.98 11.57
C ASP A 44 8.43 1.41 10.16
N TRP A 45 9.35 1.97 9.38
CA TRP A 45 9.61 1.58 8.00
C TRP A 45 10.16 0.15 7.84
N ASN A 46 10.72 -0.45 8.90
CA ASN A 46 11.18 -1.85 8.84
C ASN A 46 10.00 -2.83 8.84
N ARG A 47 8.91 -2.45 9.50
CA ARG A 47 7.72 -3.29 9.71
C ARG A 47 6.52 -2.86 8.87
N SER A 48 6.55 -1.66 8.32
CA SER A 48 5.52 -1.11 7.43
C SER A 48 5.84 -1.42 5.97
N ILE A 49 4.82 -1.34 5.11
CA ILE A 49 4.97 -1.55 3.67
C ILE A 49 4.25 -0.46 2.89
N VAL A 50 4.80 -0.08 1.74
CA VAL A 50 4.11 0.76 0.76
C VAL A 50 3.50 -0.14 -0.31
N VAL A 51 2.18 -0.11 -0.44
CA VAL A 51 1.43 -0.98 -1.37
C VAL A 51 1.05 -0.26 -2.66
N HIS A 52 0.96 1.06 -2.58
CA HIS A 52 0.71 1.93 -3.71
C HIS A 52 1.42 3.26 -3.48
N LEU A 53 2.14 3.73 -4.50
CA LEU A 53 2.78 5.02 -4.53
C LEU A 53 2.81 5.48 -5.98
N GLU A 54 2.27 6.66 -6.23
CA GLU A 54 2.34 7.36 -7.49
C GLU A 54 2.94 8.75 -7.26
N VAL A 55 3.55 9.28 -8.32
CA VAL A 55 4.19 10.60 -8.32
C VAL A 55 3.64 11.33 -9.53
N ASP A 56 2.95 12.45 -9.31
CA ASP A 56 2.50 13.31 -10.42
C ASP A 56 3.59 14.35 -10.77
N PHE A 57 3.78 14.65 -12.06
CA PHE A 57 4.57 15.79 -12.57
C PHE A 57 4.23 16.09 -14.05
N PRO A 58 4.00 17.36 -14.44
CA PRO A 58 5.05 18.38 -14.38
C PRO A 58 4.71 19.70 -13.64
N GLY A 59 5.56 20.12 -12.69
CA GLY A 59 5.57 21.45 -12.05
C GLY A 59 5.78 21.42 -10.54
N MET A 60 5.20 20.43 -9.85
CA MET A 60 5.39 20.16 -8.42
C MET A 60 5.29 18.65 -8.15
N PRO A 61 6.19 18.03 -7.35
CA PRO A 61 6.07 16.62 -6.98
C PRO A 61 4.93 16.46 -6.00
N GLU A 62 3.91 15.76 -6.43
CA GLU A 62 2.85 15.27 -5.56
C GLU A 62 3.02 13.76 -5.40
N LEU A 63 3.28 13.33 -4.17
CA LEU A 63 3.37 11.93 -3.79
C LEU A 63 2.04 11.51 -3.19
N PHE A 64 1.37 10.53 -3.78
CA PHE A 64 0.15 9.99 -3.19
C PHE A 64 0.14 8.48 -3.23
N GLY A 65 -0.62 7.88 -2.33
CA GLY A 65 -0.66 6.43 -2.27
C GLY A 65 -1.27 5.87 -1.01
N THR A 66 -0.92 4.63 -0.73
CA THR A 66 -1.37 3.90 0.45
C THR A 66 -0.23 3.07 1.00
N LEU A 67 -0.05 3.16 2.31
CA LEU A 67 0.86 2.32 3.09
C LEU A 67 0.08 1.49 4.11
N VAL A 68 0.69 0.39 4.55
CA VAL A 68 0.22 -0.39 5.69
C VAL A 68 1.25 -0.28 6.79
N THR A 69 0.81 0.21 7.95
CA THR A 69 1.64 0.43 9.14
C THR A 69 2.03 -0.89 9.82
N GLN A 70 2.98 -0.81 10.76
CA GLN A 70 3.34 -1.93 11.64
C GLN A 70 2.15 -2.54 12.40
N ASP A 71 1.09 -1.76 12.62
CA ASP A 71 -0.13 -2.17 13.33
C ASP A 71 -1.24 -2.62 12.36
N GLN A 72 -0.89 -2.92 11.11
CA GLN A 72 -1.80 -3.38 10.05
C GLN A 72 -2.90 -2.37 9.68
N ARG A 73 -2.66 -1.08 9.95
CA ARG A 73 -3.56 0.01 9.53
C ARG A 73 -3.19 0.52 8.14
N PHE A 74 -4.19 0.79 7.31
CA PHE A 74 -4.03 1.35 5.98
C PHE A 74 -4.09 2.87 6.06
N ILE A 75 -3.02 3.53 5.68
CA ILE A 75 -2.95 4.99 5.63
C ILE A 75 -2.95 5.45 4.18
N ALA A 76 -3.97 6.21 3.79
CA ALA A 76 -3.94 6.97 2.54
C ALA A 76 -3.20 8.29 2.78
N PHE A 77 -2.27 8.62 1.88
CA PHE A 77 -1.46 9.82 2.01
C PHE A 77 -1.38 10.60 0.70
N GLU A 78 -1.15 11.90 0.83
CA GLU A 78 -0.90 12.86 -0.24
C GLU A 78 0.05 13.94 0.30
N ILE A 79 1.18 14.10 -0.37
CA ILE A 79 2.29 14.95 0.08
C ILE A 79 2.81 15.75 -1.11
N ALA A 80 2.67 17.07 -1.04
CA ALA A 80 3.34 17.98 -1.96
C ALA A 80 4.77 18.24 -1.47
N SER A 81 5.75 18.26 -2.39
CA SER A 81 7.18 18.39 -2.04
C SER A 81 8.00 19.29 -2.96
N SER A 82 7.38 20.25 -3.65
CA SER A 82 8.05 21.16 -4.61
C SER A 82 9.01 22.14 -3.94
N ASP A 83 8.49 22.98 -3.04
CA ASP A 83 9.27 24.01 -2.34
C ASP A 83 9.42 23.70 -0.85
N ARG A 84 8.44 22.99 -0.28
CA ARG A 84 8.38 22.54 1.10
C ARG A 84 7.53 21.28 1.17
N ILE A 85 7.81 20.43 2.15
CA ILE A 85 6.97 19.26 2.42
C ILE A 85 5.66 19.77 3.03
N GLN A 86 4.54 19.47 2.38
CA GLN A 86 3.20 19.77 2.85
C GLN A 86 2.36 18.49 2.79
N VAL A 87 1.72 18.15 3.91
CA VAL A 87 0.86 16.97 4.02
C VAL A 87 -0.57 17.40 3.72
N GLU A 88 -1.07 17.05 2.54
CA GLU A 88 -2.45 17.32 2.13
C GLU A 88 -3.40 16.24 2.67
N ARG A 89 -2.89 15.00 2.78
CA ARG A 89 -3.64 13.88 3.33
C ARG A 89 -2.76 12.94 4.15
N TRP A 90 -3.29 12.53 5.30
CA TRP A 90 -2.77 11.44 6.11
C TRP A 90 -3.92 10.83 6.92
N GLU A 91 -4.59 9.82 6.36
CA GLU A 91 -5.87 9.32 6.88
C GLU A 91 -5.85 7.81 7.06
N ASP A 92 -6.34 7.34 8.22
CA ASP A 92 -6.59 5.92 8.45
C ASP A 92 -7.84 5.48 7.68
N VAL A 93 -7.61 4.77 6.58
CA VAL A 93 -8.63 4.23 5.69
C VAL A 93 -8.84 2.73 5.90
N THR A 94 -8.39 2.17 7.03
CA THR A 94 -8.50 0.74 7.34
C THR A 94 -9.94 0.27 7.27
N ALA A 95 -10.87 1.01 7.88
CA ALA A 95 -12.30 0.64 7.90
C ALA A 95 -12.96 0.64 6.51
N ALA A 96 -12.37 1.34 5.53
CA ALA A 96 -12.86 1.38 4.16
C ALA A 96 -12.32 0.21 3.30
N GLN A 97 -11.38 -0.59 3.81
CA GLN A 97 -10.81 -1.70 3.07
C GLN A 97 -11.71 -2.93 3.08
N ASP A 98 -11.67 -3.67 1.97
CA ASP A 98 -12.36 -4.95 1.86
C ASP A 98 -11.49 -6.09 2.39
N PHE A 99 -11.84 -6.58 3.59
CA PHE A 99 -11.18 -7.70 4.26
C PHE A 99 -11.92 -9.03 4.07
N ASN A 100 -12.95 -9.09 3.21
CA ASN A 100 -13.67 -10.34 3.02
C ASN A 100 -12.79 -11.41 2.37
N HIS A 101 -12.83 -12.62 2.90
CA HIS A 101 -12.13 -13.76 2.31
C HIS A 101 -12.89 -14.40 1.14
N HIS A 102 -14.16 -14.02 0.95
CA HIS A 102 -15.06 -14.61 -0.03
C HIS A 102 -15.95 -13.57 -0.72
N ASN A 103 -15.42 -12.92 -1.74
CA ASN A 103 -16.17 -12.09 -2.66
C ASN A 103 -16.58 -12.88 -3.90
N ARG A 104 -17.87 -12.81 -4.25
CA ARG A 104 -18.41 -13.51 -5.40
C ARG A 104 -17.81 -12.95 -6.68
N GLY A 105 -17.01 -13.76 -7.38
CA GLY A 105 -16.44 -13.42 -8.69
C GLY A 105 -15.03 -12.83 -8.66
N THR A 106 -14.48 -12.47 -7.50
CA THR A 106 -13.12 -11.93 -7.34
C THR A 106 -12.30 -12.64 -6.26
N GLY A 107 -12.93 -13.35 -5.31
CA GLY A 107 -12.21 -14.09 -4.27
C GLY A 107 -11.85 -13.22 -3.07
N LEU A 108 -10.57 -13.04 -2.75
CA LEU A 108 -10.15 -12.24 -1.60
C LEU A 108 -10.34 -10.74 -1.87
N GLY A 109 -10.86 -10.01 -0.89
CA GLY A 109 -10.86 -8.56 -0.89
C GLY A 109 -9.43 -8.00 -0.92
N TRP A 110 -9.27 -6.80 -1.46
CA TRP A 110 -7.95 -6.19 -1.63
C TRP A 110 -7.21 -6.00 -0.30
N GLY A 111 -7.92 -5.56 0.75
CA GLY A 111 -7.35 -5.42 2.10
C GLY A 111 -6.86 -6.75 2.64
N ALA A 112 -7.62 -7.84 2.44
CA ALA A 112 -7.21 -9.18 2.83
C ALA A 112 -5.97 -9.68 2.06
N LEU A 113 -5.90 -9.43 0.74
CA LEU A 113 -4.72 -9.76 -0.07
C LEU A 113 -3.48 -8.99 0.39
N VAL A 114 -3.62 -7.70 0.67
CA VAL A 114 -2.53 -6.87 1.15
C VAL A 114 -2.03 -7.35 2.52
N LEU A 115 -2.93 -7.66 3.47
CA LEU A 115 -2.52 -8.17 4.77
C LEU A 115 -1.83 -9.54 4.69
N LYS A 116 -2.26 -10.39 3.76
CA LYS A 116 -1.55 -11.64 3.48
C LYS A 116 -0.10 -11.38 3.05
N VAL A 117 0.12 -10.50 2.08
CA VAL A 117 1.48 -10.12 1.64
C VAL A 117 2.26 -9.44 2.77
N PHE A 118 1.62 -8.58 3.55
CA PHE A 118 2.24 -7.94 4.71
C PHE A 118 2.80 -8.95 5.71
N GLN A 119 2.03 -9.99 6.03
CA GLN A 119 2.46 -11.05 6.94
C GLN A 119 3.63 -11.83 6.37
N GLU A 120 3.58 -12.22 5.09
CA GLU A 120 4.67 -12.96 4.43
C GLU A 120 5.98 -12.16 4.36
N MET A 121 5.91 -10.85 4.18
CA MET A 121 7.08 -9.97 4.03
C MET A 121 7.65 -9.48 5.38
N ASN A 122 7.00 -9.81 6.49
CA ASN A 122 7.40 -9.44 7.85
C ASN A 122 7.44 -10.65 8.82
N ALA A 123 7.32 -11.88 8.30
CA ALA A 123 7.50 -13.12 9.05
C ALA A 123 8.99 -13.38 9.30
#